data_AF-A0A6N2JJ86-F1
#
_entry.id   AF-A0A6N2JJ86-F1
#
_cell.length_a   1.000
_cell.length_b   1.000
_cell.length_c   1.000
_cell.angle_alpha   90.00
_cell.angle_beta   90.00
_cell.angle_gamma   90.00
#
_symmetry.space_group_name_H-M   'P 1'
#
loop_
_entity.id
_entity.type
_entity.pdbx_description
1 polymer ?
#
loop_
_entity_poly.entity_id
_entity_poly.type
_entity_poly.pdbx_seq_one_letter_code
_entity_poly.pdbx_strand_id
1 'polypeptide(L)'
;MGNLTIISETGFPHAACLFEYAEVKTWCGFKPKIPKFPAFWGYVDRSNRAIYIKKSIRFEIPDRTLQEAISILEEKYTNRWFAIWLGINCIDFAIEAAKLCELKVPEQKKLFPCDLIEDLKELNNSSNRITP
;
A
#
# COMPACT_ATOMS: atom_id res chain seq x y z
N MET A 1 1.84 -2.86 -19.28
CA MET A 1 2.29 -1.85 -18.30
C MET A 1 1.11 -1.53 -17.42
N GLY A 2 1.31 -1.49 -16.11
CA GLY A 2 0.26 -1.45 -15.13
C GLY A 2 0.47 -0.29 -14.17
N ASN A 3 -0.35 -0.25 -13.13
CA ASN A 3 -0.31 0.80 -12.13
C ASN A 3 -0.43 0.24 -10.72
N LEU A 4 0.43 0.75 -9.83
CA LEU A 4 0.23 0.68 -8.40
C LEU A 4 -0.37 2.00 -7.94
N THR A 5 -1.59 1.97 -7.39
CA THR A 5 -2.16 3.11 -6.67
C THR A 5 -2.13 2.83 -5.18
N ILE A 6 -1.49 3.70 -4.40
CA ILE A 6 -1.48 3.63 -2.94
C ILE A 6 -2.42 4.70 -2.42
N ILE A 7 -3.30 4.34 -1.48
CA ILE A 7 -4.32 5.23 -0.93
C ILE A 7 -4.22 5.35 0.58
N SER A 8 -4.73 6.46 1.10
CA SER A 8 -5.18 6.59 2.48
C SER A 8 -6.71 6.67 2.52
N GLU A 9 -7.31 6.13 3.57
CA GLU A 9 -8.77 6.05 3.71
C GLU A 9 -9.39 7.21 4.53
N THR A 10 -10.66 7.52 4.25
CA THR A 10 -11.51 8.43 5.01
C THR A 10 -12.06 7.75 6.25
N GLY A 11 -12.20 8.48 7.36
CA GLY A 11 -12.75 7.94 8.62
C GLY A 11 -11.68 7.24 9.43
N PHE A 12 -11.53 5.91 9.26
CA PHE A 12 -10.50 5.15 9.98
C PHE A 12 -9.16 5.24 9.24
N PRO A 13 -8.07 5.74 9.87
CA PRO A 13 -6.78 5.85 9.21
C PRO A 13 -6.26 4.47 8.76
N HIS A 14 -6.37 4.21 7.46
CA HIS A 14 -5.92 2.97 6.84
C HIS A 14 -5.22 3.24 5.51
N ALA A 15 -4.20 2.47 5.19
CA ALA A 15 -3.54 2.48 3.88
C ALA A 15 -3.89 1.21 3.11
N ALA A 16 -4.11 1.33 1.80
CA ALA A 16 -4.36 0.21 0.92
C ALA A 16 -3.74 0.44 -0.46
N CYS A 17 -3.62 -0.62 -1.22
CA CYS A 17 -3.04 -0.63 -2.55
C CYS A 17 -4.07 -1.15 -3.55
N LEU A 18 -4.10 -0.54 -4.72
CA LEU A 18 -4.80 -1.02 -5.89
C LEU A 18 -3.75 -1.37 -6.95
N PHE A 19 -3.76 -2.62 -7.38
CA PHE A 19 -2.93 -3.14 -8.44
C PHE A 19 -3.78 -3.26 -9.70
N GLU A 20 -3.35 -2.57 -10.76
CA GLU A 20 -4.01 -2.60 -12.07
C GLU A 20 -2.99 -3.09 -13.11
N TYR A 21 -3.19 -4.27 -13.70
CA TYR A 21 -2.33 -4.79 -14.77
C TYR A 21 -3.14 -5.65 -15.73
N ALA A 22 -2.83 -5.58 -17.02
CA ALA A 22 -3.67 -6.14 -18.07
C ALA A 22 -5.16 -5.76 -17.85
N GLU A 23 -6.05 -6.73 -17.67
CA GLU A 23 -7.48 -6.53 -17.38
C GLU A 23 -7.84 -6.74 -15.89
N VAL A 24 -6.83 -6.95 -15.04
CA VAL A 24 -7.01 -7.23 -13.62
C VAL A 24 -6.95 -5.94 -12.82
N LYS A 25 -7.92 -5.77 -11.92
CA LYS A 25 -7.98 -4.69 -10.94
C LYS A 25 -8.21 -5.27 -9.55
N THR A 26 -7.18 -5.24 -8.72
CA THR A 26 -7.17 -5.91 -7.42
C THR A 26 -6.83 -4.93 -6.30
N TRP A 27 -7.75 -4.79 -5.34
CA TRP A 27 -7.46 -4.13 -4.08
C TRP A 27 -6.73 -5.10 -3.14
N CYS A 28 -5.76 -4.58 -2.39
CA CYS A 28 -5.10 -5.27 -1.29
C CYS A 28 -4.86 -4.29 -0.14
N GLY A 29 -5.19 -4.66 1.08
CA GLY A 29 -4.81 -3.91 2.28
C GLY A 29 -4.71 -4.83 3.50
N PHE A 30 -3.86 -4.48 4.46
CA PHE A 30 -3.65 -5.33 5.64
C PHE A 30 -4.49 -4.86 6.83
N LYS A 31 -5.40 -5.72 7.29
CA LYS A 31 -6.35 -5.42 8.37
C LYS A 31 -6.32 -6.47 9.47
N PRO A 32 -6.70 -6.13 10.71
CA PRO A 32 -7.00 -7.12 11.74
C PRO A 32 -8.28 -7.89 11.37
N LYS A 33 -8.30 -9.21 11.64
CA LYS A 33 -9.49 -10.06 11.43
C LYS A 33 -10.71 -9.60 12.24
N ILE A 34 -10.47 -9.01 13.41
CA ILE A 34 -11.51 -8.33 14.17
C ILE A 34 -11.46 -6.83 13.82
N PRO A 35 -12.52 -6.26 13.21
CA PRO A 35 -12.54 -4.86 12.84
C PRO A 35 -12.28 -3.94 14.03
N LYS A 36 -11.49 -2.87 13.80
CA LYS A 36 -11.16 -1.82 14.79
C LYS A 36 -10.39 -2.31 16.03
N PHE A 37 -9.96 -3.57 16.08
CA PHE A 37 -9.07 -4.03 17.13
C PHE A 37 -7.64 -3.54 16.85
N PRO A 38 -6.97 -2.93 17.84
CA PRO A 38 -5.67 -2.30 17.64
C PRO A 38 -4.53 -3.30 17.43
N ALA A 39 -4.72 -4.54 17.89
CA ALA A 39 -3.79 -5.65 17.66
C ALA A 39 -4.55 -6.99 17.61
N PHE A 40 -4.37 -7.74 16.53
CA PHE A 40 -4.96 -9.08 16.34
C PHE A 40 -4.32 -9.79 15.15
N TRP A 41 -4.61 -11.06 14.94
CA TRP A 41 -4.27 -11.73 13.67
C TRP A 41 -4.87 -10.96 12.50
N GLY A 42 -4.04 -10.66 11.52
CA GLY A 42 -4.43 -9.92 10.33
C GLY A 42 -4.69 -10.79 9.12
N TYR A 43 -5.16 -10.16 8.05
CA TYR A 43 -5.41 -10.74 6.74
C TYR A 43 -5.25 -9.68 5.66
N VAL A 44 -5.05 -10.13 4.42
CA VAL A 44 -5.08 -9.27 3.24
C VAL A 44 -6.53 -9.12 2.77
N ASP A 45 -7.07 -7.93 2.95
CA ASP A 45 -8.41 -7.54 2.52
C ASP A 45 -8.40 -7.13 1.05
N ARG A 46 -9.28 -7.76 0.26
CA ARG A 46 -9.45 -7.52 -1.18
C ARG A 46 -10.74 -6.79 -1.53
N SER A 47 -11.49 -6.33 -0.53
CA SER A 47 -12.73 -5.58 -0.76
C SER A 47 -12.47 -4.26 -1.51
N ASN A 48 -13.45 -3.83 -2.31
CA ASN A 48 -13.35 -2.59 -3.09
C ASN A 48 -13.30 -1.36 -2.17
N ARG A 49 -12.25 -0.53 -2.33
CA ARG A 49 -12.00 0.63 -1.45
C ARG A 49 -12.28 1.98 -2.08
N ALA A 50 -12.81 2.02 -3.30
CA ALA A 50 -12.99 3.25 -4.06
C ALA A 50 -13.74 4.36 -3.30
N ILE A 51 -14.78 4.00 -2.54
CA ILE A 51 -15.61 4.96 -1.80
C ILE A 51 -14.92 5.55 -0.56
N TYR A 52 -13.79 4.96 -0.13
CA TYR A 52 -13.09 5.38 1.09
C TYR A 52 -11.84 6.20 0.79
N ILE A 53 -11.51 6.49 -0.48
CA ILE A 53 -10.26 7.18 -0.82
C ILE A 53 -10.27 8.61 -0.29
N LYS A 54 -9.31 8.93 0.60
CA LYS A 54 -9.04 10.29 1.08
C LYS A 54 -7.92 10.96 0.31
N LYS A 55 -6.78 10.28 0.17
CA LYS A 55 -5.66 10.67 -0.70
C LYS A 55 -5.18 9.46 -1.46
N SER A 56 -4.57 9.69 -2.62
CA SER A 56 -3.98 8.62 -3.43
C SER A 56 -2.78 9.13 -4.22
N ILE A 57 -1.85 8.23 -4.50
CA ILE A 57 -0.77 8.41 -5.47
C ILE A 57 -0.71 7.18 -6.38
N ARG A 58 -0.42 7.39 -7.66
CA ARG A 58 -0.40 6.35 -8.69
C ARG A 58 0.97 6.34 -9.38
N PHE A 59 1.51 5.14 -9.57
CA PHE A 59 2.79 4.90 -10.22
C PHE A 59 2.63 3.88 -11.34
N GLU A 60 3.29 4.13 -12.46
CA GLU A 60 3.36 3.20 -13.60
C GLU A 60 4.44 2.15 -13.32
N ILE A 61 4.05 0.87 -13.33
CA ILE A 61 4.89 -0.25 -12.90
C ILE A 61 4.73 -1.40 -13.91
N PRO A 62 5.80 -2.14 -14.26
CA PRO A 62 5.70 -3.32 -15.11
C PRO A 62 4.70 -4.35 -14.58
N ASP A 63 3.88 -4.93 -15.46
CA ASP A 63 2.81 -5.88 -15.08
C ASP A 63 3.35 -7.07 -14.29
N ARG A 64 4.52 -7.57 -14.69
CA ARG A 64 5.20 -8.69 -14.02
C ARG A 64 5.55 -8.34 -12.57
N THR A 65 6.10 -7.15 -12.33
CA THR A 65 6.45 -6.67 -10.99
C THR A 65 5.20 -6.55 -10.10
N LEU A 66 4.08 -6.06 -10.65
CA LEU A 66 2.81 -5.98 -9.92
C LEU A 66 2.29 -7.36 -9.52
N GLN A 67 2.35 -8.34 -10.43
CA GLN A 67 1.91 -9.72 -10.17
C GLN A 67 2.75 -10.39 -9.07
N GLU A 68 4.07 -10.27 -9.16
CA GLU A 68 5.01 -10.79 -8.16
C GLU A 68 4.78 -10.12 -6.80
N ALA A 69 4.59 -8.79 -6.78
CA ALA A 69 4.34 -8.04 -5.55
C ALA A 69 3.08 -8.51 -4.81
N ILE A 70 1.96 -8.75 -5.51
CA ILE A 70 0.72 -9.26 -4.87
C ILE A 70 0.98 -10.61 -4.21
N SER A 71 1.67 -11.50 -4.90
CA SER A 71 1.92 -12.87 -4.41
C SER A 71 2.77 -12.84 -3.14
N ILE A 72 3.84 -12.05 -3.13
CA ILE A 72 4.72 -11.88 -1.97
C ILE A 72 3.98 -11.24 -0.79
N LEU A 73 3.17 -10.20 -1.06
CA LEU A 73 2.39 -9.54 -0.01
C LEU A 73 1.36 -10.48 0.61
N GLU A 74 0.67 -11.27 -0.21
CA GLU A 74 -0.32 -12.23 0.27
C GLU A 74 0.32 -13.30 1.16
N GLU A 75 1.43 -13.89 0.73
CA GLU A 75 2.18 -14.86 1.53
C GLU A 75 2.68 -14.25 2.85
N LYS A 76 3.27 -13.05 2.79
CA LYS A 76 3.92 -12.40 3.95
C LYS A 76 2.93 -11.91 5.00
N TYR A 77 1.76 -11.42 4.59
CA TYR A 77 0.80 -10.76 5.47
C TYR A 77 -0.40 -11.64 5.85
N THR A 78 -0.67 -12.73 5.13
CA THR A 78 -1.71 -13.68 5.53
C THR A 78 -1.34 -14.32 6.86
N ASN A 79 -2.29 -14.29 7.81
CA ASN A 79 -2.08 -14.77 9.18
C ASN A 79 -0.87 -14.13 9.88
N ARG A 80 -0.49 -12.90 9.51
CA ARG A 80 0.51 -12.12 10.25
C ARG A 80 -0.16 -11.36 11.39
N TRP A 81 0.54 -11.15 12.50
CA TRP A 81 0.02 -10.32 13.59
C TRP A 81 -0.03 -8.84 13.16
N PHE A 82 -1.22 -8.25 13.19
CA PHE A 82 -1.46 -6.82 12.96
C PHE A 82 -1.35 -6.06 14.28
N ALA A 83 -0.68 -4.90 14.31
CA ALA A 83 -0.65 -3.99 15.45
C ALA A 83 -0.39 -2.53 15.02
N ILE A 84 -1.24 -1.57 15.41
CA ILE A 84 -1.18 -0.17 14.95
C ILE A 84 0.13 0.54 15.37
N TRP A 85 0.60 0.34 16.61
CA TRP A 85 1.67 1.17 17.19
C TRP A 85 3.06 0.53 17.16
N LEU A 86 3.21 -0.67 17.73
CA LEU A 86 4.50 -1.33 17.94
C LEU A 86 4.65 -2.61 17.10
N GLY A 87 4.06 -2.64 15.91
CA GLY A 87 4.15 -3.80 15.04
C GLY A 87 3.78 -3.52 13.59
N ILE A 88 3.50 -4.61 12.88
CA ILE A 88 3.17 -4.60 11.46
C ILE A 88 1.73 -4.13 11.27
N ASN A 89 1.51 -3.16 10.39
CA ASN A 89 0.20 -2.57 10.13
C ASN A 89 0.03 -2.24 8.63
N CYS A 90 -1.07 -1.56 8.31
CA CYS A 90 -1.41 -1.18 6.94
C CYS A 90 -0.38 -0.27 6.26
N ILE A 91 0.36 0.55 7.03
CA ILE A 91 1.42 1.42 6.49
C ILE A 91 2.62 0.57 6.08
N ASP A 92 3.01 -0.43 6.89
CA ASP A 92 4.09 -1.36 6.50
C ASP A 92 3.71 -2.14 5.24
N PHE A 93 2.45 -2.55 5.13
CA PHE A 93 1.94 -3.23 3.93
C PHE A 93 2.11 -2.36 2.69
N ALA A 94 1.69 -1.08 2.76
CA ALA A 94 1.81 -0.14 1.64
C ALA A 94 3.27 0.21 1.32
N ILE A 95 4.14 0.37 2.33
CA ILE A 95 5.58 0.58 2.14
C ILE A 95 6.21 -0.63 1.45
N GLU A 96 5.87 -1.85 1.88
CA GLU A 96 6.38 -3.07 1.27
C GLU A 96 5.92 -3.20 -0.18
N ALA A 97 4.65 -2.91 -0.48
CA ALA A 97 4.14 -2.87 -1.85
C ALA A 97 4.93 -1.91 -2.73
N ALA A 98 5.23 -0.70 -2.22
CA ALA A 98 6.06 0.28 -2.91
C ALA A 98 7.49 -0.23 -3.15
N LYS A 99 8.13 -0.85 -2.15
CA LYS A 99 9.48 -1.44 -2.27
C LYS A 99 9.53 -2.56 -3.31
N LEU A 100 8.55 -3.47 -3.29
CA LEU A 100 8.44 -4.57 -4.25
C LEU A 100 8.23 -4.05 -5.69
N CYS A 101 7.70 -2.84 -5.82
CA CYS A 101 7.56 -2.12 -7.09
C CYS A 101 8.73 -1.16 -7.36
N GLU A 102 9.87 -1.35 -6.69
CA GLU A 102 11.11 -0.58 -6.88
C GLU A 102 10.98 0.93 -6.66
N LEU A 103 9.95 1.37 -5.92
CA LEU A 103 9.75 2.77 -5.57
C LEU A 103 10.61 3.16 -4.37
N LYS A 104 11.01 4.43 -4.33
CA LYS A 104 11.61 5.03 -3.14
C LYS A 104 10.55 5.15 -2.05
N VAL A 105 10.94 4.79 -0.83
CA VAL A 105 10.06 4.83 0.35
C VAL A 105 10.71 5.62 1.48
N PRO A 106 9.94 6.20 2.41
CA PRO A 106 10.51 6.93 3.53
C PRO A 106 11.32 6.00 4.44
N GLU A 107 12.46 6.51 4.95
CA GLU A 107 13.32 5.79 5.89
C GLU A 107 12.61 5.57 7.24
N GLN A 108 11.81 6.55 7.66
CA GLN A 108 11.04 6.50 8.89
C GLN A 108 9.59 6.18 8.60
N LYS A 109 9.09 5.15 9.27
CA LYS A 109 7.68 4.77 9.21
C LYS A 109 6.80 5.92 9.73
N LYS A 110 5.80 6.29 8.93
CA LYS A 110 4.81 7.30 9.32
C LYS A 110 3.77 6.71 10.26
N LEU A 111 3.21 7.58 11.09
CA LEU A 111 2.10 7.21 11.97
C LEU A 111 0.76 7.22 11.21
N PHE A 112 0.59 8.16 10.27
CA PHE A 112 -0.65 8.30 9.53
C PHE A 112 -0.48 7.92 8.05
N PRO A 113 -1.45 7.18 7.47
CA PRO A 113 -1.45 6.85 6.05
C PRO A 113 -1.41 8.05 5.11
N CYS A 114 -2.01 9.19 5.49
CA CYS A 114 -2.00 10.39 4.67
C CYS A 114 -0.58 10.92 4.45
N ASP A 115 0.27 10.86 5.47
CA ASP A 115 1.64 11.35 5.40
C ASP A 115 2.49 10.42 4.52
N LEU A 116 2.22 9.11 4.56
CA LEU A 116 2.85 8.16 3.64
C LEU A 116 2.59 8.54 2.16
N ILE A 117 1.37 8.96 1.81
CA ILE A 117 1.04 9.33 0.43
C ILE A 117 1.86 10.55 -0.03
N GLU A 118 2.01 11.57 0.82
CA GLU A 118 2.80 12.76 0.49
C GLU A 118 4.29 12.43 0.37
N ASP A 119 4.84 11.66 1.31
CA ASP A 119 6.23 11.20 1.25
C ASP A 119 6.53 10.41 -0.03
N LEU A 120 5.68 9.44 -0.39
CA LEU A 120 5.84 8.66 -1.62
C LEU A 120 5.79 9.54 -2.87
N LYS A 121 4.91 10.55 -2.87
CA LYS A 121 4.82 11.52 -3.96
C LYS A 121 6.09 12.35 -4.06
N GLU A 122 6.60 12.91 -2.97
CA GLU A 122 7.82 13.72 -2.95
C GLU A 122 9.06 12.91 -3.40
N LEU A 123 9.22 11.71 -2.87
CA LEU A 123 10.38 10.86 -3.15
C LEU A 123 10.44 10.38 -4.60
N ASN A 124 9.29 10.13 -5.24
CA ASN A 124 9.22 9.53 -6.58
C ASN A 124 8.87 10.53 -7.69
N ASN A 125 8.40 11.74 -7.38
CA ASN A 125 8.22 12.81 -8.37
C ASN A 125 9.54 13.34 -8.94
N SER A 126 10.64 13.18 -8.22
CA SER A 126 11.96 13.66 -8.63
C SER A 126 12.57 12.88 -9.81
N SER A 127 11.97 11.75 -10.21
CA SER A 127 12.44 10.92 -11.34
C SER A 127 11.95 11.40 -12.71
N ASN A 128 11.18 12.51 -12.77
CA ASN A 128 10.75 13.15 -14.02
C ASN A 128 11.59 14.37 -14.43
N ARG A 129 12.71 14.67 -13.74
CA ARG A 129 13.70 15.63 -14.26
C ARG A 129 14.68 14.90 -15.16
N ILE A 130 14.28 14.73 -16.42
CA ILE A 130 15.24 14.60 -17.51
C ILE A 130 16.10 15.88 -17.48
N THR A 131 17.35 15.75 -17.07
CA THR A 131 18.39 16.74 -17.32
C THR A 131 18.57 16.91 -18.82
N PRO A 132 18.55 18.14 -19.38
CA PRO A 132 19.22 18.39 -20.65
C PRO A 132 20.73 18.17 -20.53
#